data_AF-A0AAU2BYV0-F1
#
_entry.id   AF-A0AAU2BYV0-F1
#
_cell.length_a   1.000
_cell.length_b   1.000
_cell.length_c   1.000
_cell.angle_alpha   90.00
_cell.angle_beta   90.00
_cell.angle_gamma   90.00
#
_symmetry.space_group_name_H-M   'P 1'
#
loop_
_entity.id
_entity.type
_entity.pdbx_description
1 polymer ?
#
loop_
_entity_poly.entity_id
_entity_poly.type
_entity_poly.pdbx_seq_one_letter_code
_entity_poly.pdbx_strand_id
1 'polypeptide(L)' 'MSTGPTGEIYRIDWLPGTDVLHGTCHCGAEHTSQDPIEMWEWMLGHPEGHRPRGNDS' A
#
# COMPACT_ATOMS: atom_id res chain seq x y z
N MET A 1 -25.55 -10.79 -9.09
CA MET A 1 -24.68 -9.81 -9.78
C MET A 1 -23.71 -9.27 -8.74
N SER A 2 -22.57 -9.94 -8.57
CA SER A 2 -21.57 -9.54 -7.57
C SER A 2 -20.61 -8.56 -8.23
N THR A 3 -20.77 -7.27 -7.96
CA THR A 3 -19.92 -6.20 -8.49
C THR A 3 -18.79 -5.93 -7.50
N GLY A 4 -17.61 -6.51 -7.70
CA GLY A 4 -16.39 -6.19 -6.96
C GLY A 4 -15.15 -6.56 -7.79
N PRO A 5 -14.08 -5.73 -7.82
CA PRO A 5 -12.90 -5.99 -8.63
C PRO A 5 -12.20 -7.28 -8.17
N THR A 6 -11.81 -8.11 -9.13
CA THR A 6 -11.29 -9.48 -8.95
C THR A 6 -9.77 -9.55 -8.71
N GLY A 7 -9.18 -8.64 -7.94
CA GLY A 7 -7.74 -8.66 -7.63
C GLY A 7 -7.36 -7.72 -6.47
N GLU A 8 -6.23 -8.03 -5.81
CA GLU A 8 -5.60 -7.14 -4.81
C GLU A 8 -5.17 -5.84 -5.51
N ILE A 9 -5.76 -4.71 -5.11
CA ILE A 9 -5.43 -3.41 -5.68
C ILE A 9 -4.45 -2.72 -4.75
N TYR A 10 -3.24 -2.49 -5.26
CA TYR A 10 -2.23 -1.64 -4.65
C TYR A 10 -2.28 -0.26 -5.30
N ARG A 11 -2.21 0.82 -4.51
CA ARG A 11 -2.19 2.20 -5.03
C ARG A 11 -0.90 2.88 -4.63
N ILE A 12 -0.27 3.59 -5.56
CA ILE A 12 0.90 4.42 -5.30
C ILE A 12 0.63 5.80 -5.89
N ASP A 13 0.72 6.82 -5.05
CA ASP A 13 0.64 8.23 -5.44
C ASP A 13 1.99 8.90 -5.16
N TRP A 14 2.45 9.75 -6.08
CA TRP A 14 3.59 10.63 -5.81
C TRP A 14 3.12 11.87 -5.05
N LEU A 15 3.84 12.25 -3.98
CA LEU A 15 3.60 13.51 -3.30
C LEU A 15 4.17 14.69 -4.11
N PRO A 16 3.34 15.66 -4.54
CA PRO A 16 3.78 16.74 -5.41
C PRO A 16 4.98 17.52 -4.84
N GLY A 17 5.96 17.80 -5.71
CA GLY A 17 7.17 18.54 -5.35
C GLY A 17 8.21 17.73 -4.57
N THR A 18 8.04 16.40 -4.48
CA THR A 18 8.97 15.49 -3.81
C THR A 18 9.16 14.21 -4.63
N ASP A 19 10.19 13.43 -4.30
CA ASP A 19 10.36 12.05 -4.77
C ASP A 19 9.67 11.03 -3.85
N VAL A 20 8.79 11.47 -2.95
CA VAL A 20 8.11 10.58 -2.00
C VAL A 20 6.94 9.89 -2.68
N LEU A 21 6.92 8.57 -2.55
CA LEU A 21 5.81 7.69 -2.87
C LEU A 21 4.94 7.50 -1.63
N HIS A 22 3.64 7.62 -1.79
CA HIS A 22 2.64 7.20 -0.80
C HIS A 22 1.95 5.95 -1.32
N GLY A 23 2.20 4.82 -0.66
CA GLY A 23 1.63 3.53 -0.98
C GLY A 23 0.45 3.17 -0.09
N THR A 24 -0.62 2.63 -0.69
CA THR A 24 -1.73 2.00 0.00
C THR A 24 -1.83 0.54 -0.42
N CYS A 25 -1.68 -0.38 0.55
CA CYS A 25 -1.85 -1.81 0.34
C CYS A 25 -3.33 -2.18 0.16
N HIS A 26 -3.61 -3.35 -0.45
CA HIS A 26 -4.96 -3.90 -0.55
C HIS A 26 -5.65 -4.09 0.82
N CYS A 27 -4.89 -4.20 1.91
CA CYS A 27 -5.42 -4.27 3.28
C CYS A 27 -5.73 -2.89 3.91
N GLY A 28 -5.47 -1.80 3.20
CA GLY A 28 -5.67 -0.43 3.67
C GLY A 28 -4.54 0.13 4.54
N ALA A 29 -3.46 -0.63 4.75
CA ALA A 29 -2.25 -0.07 5.35
C ALA A 29 -1.62 0.98 4.41
N GLU A 30 -0.96 1.98 5.00
CA GLU A 30 -0.29 3.07 4.30
C GLU A 30 1.20 3.09 4.66
N HIS A 31 2.04 3.42 3.69
CA HIS A 31 3.48 3.59 3.88
C HIS A 31 4.03 4.66 2.93
N THR A 32 5.12 5.32 3.32
CA THR A 32 5.80 6.31 2.50
C THR A 32 7.27 5.97 2.36
N SER A 33 7.79 5.98 1.14
CA SER A 33 9.22 5.83 0.87
C SER A 33 9.61 6.69 -0.34
N GLN A 34 10.88 7.09 -0.42
CA GLN A 34 11.46 7.69 -1.63
C GLN A 34 12.06 6.63 -2.57
N ASP A 35 12.26 5.40 -2.09
CA ASP A 35 12.79 4.30 -2.89
C ASP A 35 11.64 3.47 -3.47
N PRO A 36 11.50 3.41 -4.81
CA PRO A 36 10.49 2.56 -5.45
C PRO A 36 10.65 1.07 -5.14
N ILE A 37 11.86 0.58 -4.91
CA ILE A 37 12.11 -0.83 -4.59
C ILE A 37 11.57 -1.13 -3.18
N GLU A 38 11.96 -0.31 -2.20
CA GLU A 38 11.46 -0.42 -0.82
C GLU A 38 9.92 -0.37 -0.79
N MET A 39 9.31 0.53 -1.57
CA MET A 39 7.86 0.62 -1.68
C MET A 39 7.22 -0.69 -2.16
N TRP A 40 7.78 -1.31 -3.21
CA TRP A 40 7.26 -2.58 -3.72
C TRP A 40 7.53 -3.76 -2.78
N GLU A 41 8.69 -3.81 -2.15
CA GLU A 41 9.01 -4.81 -1.13
C GLU A 41 8.02 -4.73 0.03
N TRP A 42 7.69 -3.52 0.49
CA TRP A 42 6.70 -3.31 1.53
C TRP A 42 5.29 -3.78 1.11
N MET A 43 4.86 -3.45 -0.12
CA MET A 43 3.53 -3.82 -0.62
C MET A 43 3.35 -5.34 -0.76
N LEU A 44 4.35 -6.00 -1.34
CA LEU A 44 4.32 -7.45 -1.60
C LEU A 44 4.66 -8.29 -0.37
N GLY A 45 5.22 -7.66 0.68
CA GLY A 45 5.51 -8.30 1.95
C GLY A 45 4.29 -8.48 2.86
N HIS A 46 3.07 -8.17 2.42
CA HIS A 46 1.87 -8.47 3.20
C HIS A 46 1.66 -10.00 3.31
N PRO A 47 1.35 -10.56 4.50
CA PRO A 47 1.09 -9.90 5.79
C PRO A 47 2.31 -9.74 6.73
N GLU A 48 3.48 -10.26 6.40
CA GLU A 48 4.66 -10.24 7.27
C GLU A 48 5.21 -8.82 7.53
N GLY A 49 5.05 -7.91 6.57
CA GLY A 49 5.57 -6.54 6.61
C GLY A 49 4.64 -5.50 7.22
N HIS A 50 3.32 -5.73 7.21
CA HIS A 50 2.33 -4.82 7.79
C HIS A 50 0.95 -5.49 7.93
N ARG A 51 0.10 -4.96 8.82
CA ARG A 51 -1.25 -5.48 9.09
C ARG A 51 -2.35 -4.49 8.70
N PRO A 52 -3.59 -4.98 8.46
CA PRO A 52 -4.73 -4.12 8.15
C PRO A 52 -4.93 -3.05 9.23
N ARG A 53 -5.22 -1.81 8.81
CA ARG A 53 -5.62 -0.73 9.70
C ARG A 53 -7.02 -1.01 10.27
N GLY A 54 -7.08 -1.78 11.35
CA GLY A 54 -8.35 -2.15 11.99
C GLY A 54 -8.22 -2.91 13.32
N ASN A 55 -7.02 -3.05 13.87
CA ASN A 55 -6.77 -3.75 15.14
C ASN A 55 -6.22 -2.84 16.25
N ASP A 56 -6.32 -1.52 16.08
CA ASP A 56 -5.87 -0.50 17.05
C ASP A 56 -7.09 0.20 17.65
N SER A 57 -7.88 -0.55 18.43
CA SER A 57 -9.00 -0.05 19.25
C SER A 57 -8.84 -0.48 20.70
#